data_AF-W7Q3U6-F1
#
_entry.id   AF-W7Q3U6-F1
#
_cell.length_a   1.000
_cell.length_b   1.000
_cell.length_c   1.000
_cell.angle_alpha   90.00
_cell.angle_beta   90.00
_cell.angle_gamma   90.00
#
_symmetry.space_group_name_H-M   'P 1'
#
loop_
_entity.id
_entity.type
_entity.pdbx_description
1 polymer ?
#
loop_
_entity_poly.entity_id
_entity_poly.type
_entity_poly.pdbx_seq_one_letter_code
_entity_poly.pdbx_strand_id
1 'polypeptide(L)'
;MAIIICLPFVMVISSYSFKVAGMATFGLFAMWFLTFWWELARWINANLVDLLYRIDAAKLSWLSAANNLYDRMVLQFVEGMMFLVLPTLWVAVLGWAGMKVGSELARGIGDGGGKTAQGAGKQGGDKVQSKS
;
A
#
# COMPACT_ATOMS: atom_id res chain seq x y z
N MET A 1 5.62 -15.03 9.10
CA MET A 1 6.53 -16.19 9.18
C MET A 1 6.63 -16.97 7.88
N ALA A 2 5.51 -17.34 7.23
CA ALA A 2 5.54 -18.06 5.94
C ALA A 2 6.40 -17.35 4.85
N ILE A 3 6.25 -16.03 4.67
CA ILE A 3 7.02 -15.27 3.67
C ILE A 3 8.53 -15.36 3.89
N ILE A 4 8.99 -15.36 5.15
CA ILE A 4 10.42 -15.42 5.49
C ILE A 4 10.99 -16.80 5.15
N ILE A 5 10.20 -17.86 5.40
CA ILE A 5 10.58 -19.23 5.07
C ILE A 5 10.63 -19.43 3.54
N CYS A 6 9.74 -18.79 2.79
CA CYS A 6 9.71 -18.86 1.33
C CYS A 6 10.80 -18.01 0.65
N LEU A 7 11.39 -17.03 1.36
CA LEU A 7 12.36 -16.08 0.82
C LEU A 7 13.58 -16.74 0.15
N PRO A 8 14.28 -17.73 0.77
CA PRO A 8 15.40 -18.41 0.12
C PRO A 8 15.00 -19.09 -1.20
N PHE A 9 13.82 -19.73 -1.26
CA PHE A 9 13.34 -20.38 -2.49
C PHE A 9 13.09 -19.36 -3.60
N VAL A 10 12.47 -18.23 -3.27
CA VAL A 10 12.21 -17.15 -4.23
C VAL A 10 13.51 -16.57 -4.78
N MET A 11 14.54 -16.41 -3.93
CA MET A 11 15.85 -15.89 -4.34
C MET A 11 16.59 -16.85 -5.27
N VAL A 12 16.55 -18.16 -4.99
CA VAL A 12 17.17 -19.19 -5.83
C VAL A 12 16.48 -19.28 -7.19
N ILE A 13 15.14 -19.32 -7.23
CA ILE A 13 14.37 -19.36 -8.48
C ILE A 13 14.60 -18.10 -9.33
N SER A 14 14.84 -16.96 -8.69
CA SER A 14 15.16 -15.70 -9.35
C SER A 14 16.62 -15.56 -9.79
N SER A 15 17.49 -16.55 -9.56
CA SER A 15 18.93 -16.43 -9.78
C SER A 15 19.55 -15.20 -9.07
N TYR A 16 19.09 -14.90 -7.86
CA TYR A 16 19.55 -13.76 -7.05
C TYR A 16 19.40 -12.38 -7.71
N SER A 17 18.33 -12.16 -8.49
CA SER A 17 18.12 -10.86 -9.13
C SER A 17 17.85 -9.73 -8.11
N PHE A 18 18.48 -8.57 -8.31
CA PHE A 18 18.22 -7.37 -7.50
C PHE A 18 16.76 -6.89 -7.58
N LYS A 19 16.11 -7.13 -8.73
CA LYS A 19 14.70 -6.78 -8.93
C LYS A 19 13.81 -7.55 -7.95
N VAL A 20 14.01 -8.86 -7.84
CA VAL A 20 13.23 -9.70 -6.93
C VAL A 20 13.61 -9.47 -5.49
N ALA A 21 14.90 -9.24 -5.17
CA ALA A 21 15.34 -8.87 -3.83
C ALA A 21 14.68 -7.55 -3.35
N GLY A 22 14.59 -6.56 -4.24
CA GLY A 22 13.88 -5.31 -3.98
C GLY A 22 12.39 -5.55 -3.71
N MET A 23 11.71 -6.29 -4.59
CA MET A 23 10.29 -6.63 -4.39
C MET A 23 10.04 -7.39 -3.09
N ALA A 24 10.91 -8.34 -2.73
CA ALA A 24 10.79 -9.09 -1.48
C ALA A 24 10.95 -8.18 -0.25
N THR A 25 11.89 -7.24 -0.29
CA THR A 25 12.09 -6.26 0.80
C THR A 25 10.87 -5.36 0.98
N PHE A 26 10.35 -4.80 -0.12
CA PHE A 26 9.14 -3.98 -0.07
C PHE A 26 7.90 -4.79 0.34
N GLY A 27 7.78 -6.04 -0.10
CA GLY A 27 6.71 -6.94 0.29
C GLY A 27 6.75 -7.30 1.79
N LEU A 28 7.95 -7.55 2.32
CA LEU A 28 8.14 -7.73 3.76
C LEU A 28 7.75 -6.45 4.51
N PHE A 29 8.30 -5.30 4.14
CA PHE A 29 7.94 -4.02 4.77
C PHE A 29 6.42 -3.80 4.79
N ALA A 30 5.76 -3.98 3.65
CA ALA A 30 4.31 -3.87 3.52
C ALA A 30 3.54 -4.77 4.51
N MET A 31 3.97 -6.03 4.64
CA MET A 31 3.33 -7.02 5.51
C MET A 31 3.61 -6.76 6.99
N TRP A 32 4.85 -6.42 7.34
CA TRP A 32 5.22 -6.09 8.72
C TRP A 32 4.53 -4.80 9.19
N PHE A 33 4.42 -3.80 8.32
CA PHE A 33 3.75 -2.54 8.64
C PHE A 33 2.23 -2.70 8.86
N LEU A 34 1.64 -3.83 8.47
CA LEU A 34 0.24 -4.13 8.78
C LEU A 34 -0.02 -4.22 10.29
N THR A 35 0.97 -4.66 11.08
CA THR A 35 0.84 -4.70 12.54
C THR A 35 0.67 -3.31 13.13
N PHE A 36 1.35 -2.30 12.57
CA PHE A 36 1.17 -0.91 12.98
C PHE A 36 -0.29 -0.46 12.81
N TRP A 37 -0.95 -0.80 11.70
CA TRP A 37 -2.36 -0.44 11.48
C TRP A 37 -3.30 -1.13 12.45
N TRP A 38 -3.01 -2.38 12.82
CA TRP A 38 -3.77 -3.08 13.86
C TRP A 38 -3.52 -2.54 15.26
N GLU A 39 -2.28 -2.15 15.59
CA GLU A 39 -1.99 -1.45 16.85
C GLU A 39 -2.66 -0.08 16.89
N LEU A 40 -2.66 0.66 15.78
CA LEU A 40 -3.37 1.93 15.67
C LEU A 40 -4.88 1.75 15.86
N ALA A 41 -5.48 0.73 15.22
CA ALA A 41 -6.89 0.39 15.44
C ALA A 41 -7.19 0.09 16.91
N ARG A 42 -6.35 -0.72 17.58
CA ARG A 42 -6.47 -1.02 19.02
C ARG A 42 -6.30 0.20 19.89
N TRP A 43 -5.34 1.07 19.55
CA TRP A 43 -5.12 2.31 20.27
C TRP A 43 -6.32 3.24 20.14
N ILE A 44 -6.85 3.45 18.93
CA ILE A 44 -8.03 4.30 18.75
C ILE A 44 -9.22 3.67 19.48
N ASN A 45 -9.44 2.36 19.40
CA ASN A 45 -10.52 1.69 20.13
C ASN A 45 -10.43 1.94 21.65
N ALA A 46 -9.23 1.81 22.24
CA ALA A 46 -9.01 2.04 23.66
C ALA A 46 -9.20 3.51 24.08
N ASN A 47 -9.01 4.46 23.17
CA ASN A 47 -9.07 5.89 23.44
C ASN A 47 -10.29 6.58 22.79
N LEU A 48 -11.17 5.83 22.11
CA LEU A 48 -12.25 6.36 21.28
C LEU A 48 -13.20 7.22 22.12
N VAL A 49 -13.60 6.66 23.26
CA VAL A 49 -14.47 7.30 24.25
C VAL A 49 -13.80 8.57 24.78
N ASP A 50 -12.53 8.52 25.17
CA ASP A 50 -11.84 9.71 25.69
C ASP A 50 -11.69 10.82 24.63
N LEU A 51 -11.38 10.45 23.38
CA LEU A 51 -11.31 11.39 22.25
C LEU A 51 -12.68 12.02 21.94
N LEU A 52 -13.77 11.27 22.08
CA LEU A 52 -15.12 11.74 21.76
C LEU A 52 -15.73 12.58 22.90
N TYR A 53 -15.35 12.32 24.16
CA TYR A 53 -15.97 12.93 25.35
C TYR A 53 -15.11 13.98 26.07
N ARG A 54 -13.90 14.30 25.59
CA ARG A 54 -13.08 15.43 26.09
C ARG A 54 -13.67 16.82 25.77
N ILE A 55 -14.79 16.91 25.04
CA ILE A 55 -15.51 18.16 24.77
C ILE A 55 -16.75 18.19 25.70
N ASP A 56 -16.75 19.11 26.68
CA ASP A 56 -17.60 19.15 27.88
C ASP A 56 -19.15 19.06 27.70
N ALA A 57 -19.69 19.15 26.48
CA ALA A 57 -21.14 19.11 26.22
C ALA A 57 -21.77 17.69 26.30
N ALA A 58 -20.98 16.62 26.25
CA ALA A 58 -21.49 15.25 26.03
C ALA A 58 -21.65 14.38 27.31
N LYS A 59 -21.18 14.85 28.48
CA LYS A 59 -21.22 14.07 29.73
C LYS A 59 -22.64 13.74 30.22
N LEU A 60 -23.62 14.61 29.93
CA LEU A 60 -25.04 14.41 30.27
C LEU A 60 -25.76 13.43 29.33
N SER A 61 -25.27 13.27 28.10
CA SER A 61 -25.84 12.37 27.09
C SER A 61 -25.40 10.93 27.29
N TRP A 62 -24.19 10.66 27.79
CA TRP A 62 -23.70 9.28 27.97
C TRP A 62 -24.48 8.48 29.04
N LEU A 63 -24.97 9.11 30.11
CA LEU A 63 -25.86 8.41 31.06
C LEU A 63 -27.17 7.94 30.40
N SER A 64 -27.56 8.61 29.31
CA SER A 64 -28.73 8.30 28.48
C SER A 64 -28.39 7.35 27.31
N ALA A 65 -27.24 7.52 26.65
CA ALA A 65 -26.77 6.72 25.52
C ALA A 65 -26.22 5.35 25.93
N ALA A 66 -25.62 5.22 27.12
CA ALA A 66 -25.23 3.93 27.70
C ALA A 66 -26.43 2.99 27.93
N ASN A 67 -27.64 3.55 28.02
CA ASN A 67 -28.92 2.86 28.15
C ASN A 67 -29.63 2.59 26.80
N ASN A 68 -29.19 3.21 25.70
CA ASN A 68 -29.80 3.03 24.39
C ASN A 68 -29.06 1.94 23.59
N LEU A 69 -29.77 0.83 23.29
CA LEU A 69 -29.22 -0.31 22.54
C LEU A 69 -28.68 0.07 21.16
N TYR A 70 -29.36 1.00 20.46
CA TYR A 70 -28.99 1.41 19.11
C TYR A 70 -27.63 2.09 19.03
N ASP A 71 -27.32 3.00 19.97
CA ASP A 71 -26.04 3.70 20.00
C ASP A 71 -24.88 2.74 20.32
N ARG A 72 -25.10 1.75 21.20
CA ARG A 72 -24.10 0.69 21.45
C ARG A 72 -23.83 -0.17 20.22
N MET A 73 -24.86 -0.51 19.45
CA MET A 73 -24.68 -1.31 18.23
C MET A 73 -23.86 -0.57 17.18
N VAL A 74 -24.08 0.75 17.01
CA VAL A 74 -23.32 1.57 16.06
C VAL A 74 -21.86 1.70 16.51
N LEU A 75 -21.60 1.97 17.80
CA LEU A 75 -20.24 2.04 18.34
C LEU A 75 -19.49 0.73 18.14
N GLN A 76 -20.09 -0.40 18.50
CA GLN A 76 -19.47 -1.72 18.34
C GLN A 76 -19.20 -2.07 16.86
N PHE A 77 -20.07 -1.63 15.94
CA PHE A 77 -19.83 -1.78 14.50
C PHE A 77 -18.62 -0.95 14.05
N VAL A 78 -18.54 0.32 14.45
CA VAL A 78 -17.42 1.20 14.09
C VAL A 78 -16.11 0.63 14.65
N GLU A 79 -16.08 0.26 15.93
CA GLU A 79 -14.92 -0.35 16.58
C GLU A 79 -14.41 -1.58 15.82
N GLY A 80 -15.32 -2.47 15.39
CA GLY A 80 -14.98 -3.63 14.55
C GLY A 80 -14.48 -3.25 13.16
N MET A 81 -15.11 -2.27 12.52
CA MET A 81 -14.75 -1.82 11.16
C MET A 81 -13.37 -1.17 11.11
N MET A 82 -12.90 -0.54 12.19
CA MET A 82 -11.56 0.08 12.22
C MET A 82 -10.43 -0.93 11.99
N PHE A 83 -10.61 -2.18 12.44
CA PHE A 83 -9.66 -3.26 12.20
C PHE A 83 -9.64 -3.74 10.75
N LEU A 84 -10.67 -3.45 9.96
CA LEU A 84 -10.74 -3.78 8.54
C LEU A 84 -10.33 -2.60 7.67
N VAL A 85 -10.87 -1.41 7.94
CA VAL A 85 -10.68 -0.21 7.10
C VAL A 85 -9.24 0.28 7.13
N LEU A 86 -8.61 0.35 8.31
CA LEU A 86 -7.25 0.87 8.42
C LEU A 86 -6.21 0.00 7.68
N PRO A 87 -6.19 -1.34 7.85
CA PRO A 87 -5.28 -2.20 7.08
C PRO A 87 -5.61 -2.26 5.60
N THR A 88 -6.89 -2.23 5.22
CA THR A 88 -7.27 -2.26 3.80
C THR A 88 -6.88 -0.98 3.08
N LEU A 89 -6.97 0.17 3.74
CA LEU A 89 -6.47 1.45 3.23
C LEU A 89 -4.96 1.36 2.93
N TRP A 90 -4.17 0.79 3.84
CA TRP A 90 -2.75 0.58 3.63
C TRP A 90 -2.45 -0.29 2.41
N VAL A 91 -3.11 -1.45 2.31
CA VAL A 91 -2.92 -2.37 1.19
C VAL A 91 -3.35 -1.72 -0.13
N ALA A 92 -4.44 -0.94 -0.13
CA ALA A 92 -4.91 -0.22 -1.31
C ALA A 92 -3.91 0.84 -1.78
N VAL A 93 -3.37 1.65 -0.86
CA VAL A 93 -2.35 2.66 -1.17
C VAL A 93 -1.08 2.01 -1.72
N LEU A 94 -0.63 0.90 -1.13
CA LEU A 94 0.52 0.15 -1.63
C LEU A 94 0.27 -0.43 -3.03
N GLY A 95 -0.92 -0.98 -3.28
CA GLY A 95 -1.30 -1.47 -4.60
C GLY A 95 -1.29 -0.35 -5.65
N TRP A 96 -1.86 0.81 -5.30
CA TRP A 96 -1.86 1.99 -6.17
C TRP A 96 -0.44 2.51 -6.45
N ALA A 97 0.39 2.63 -5.42
CA ALA A 97 1.78 3.06 -5.56
C ALA A 97 2.60 2.08 -6.42
N GLY A 98 2.42 0.77 -6.21
CA GLY A 98 3.06 -0.27 -7.01
C GLY A 98 2.69 -0.20 -8.50
N MET A 99 1.40 0.00 -8.81
CA MET A 99 0.95 0.17 -10.20
C MET A 99 1.56 1.42 -10.86
N LYS A 100 1.59 2.55 -10.14
CA LYS A 100 2.20 3.79 -10.61
C LYS A 100 3.69 3.61 -10.90
N VAL A 101 4.48 3.13 -9.93
CA VAL A 101 5.92 2.89 -10.09
C VAL A 101 6.19 1.91 -11.23
N GLY A 102 5.41 0.83 -11.32
CA GLY A 102 5.51 -0.14 -12.42
C GLY A 102 5.26 0.48 -13.79
N SER A 103 4.22 1.32 -13.91
CA SER A 103 3.88 2.00 -15.17
C SER A 103 4.94 3.01 -15.61
N GLU A 104 5.54 3.75 -14.67
CA GLU A 104 6.60 4.73 -14.97
C GLU A 104 7.92 4.05 -15.34
N LEU A 105 8.28 2.95 -14.66
CA LEU A 105 9.46 2.15 -15.03
C LEU A 105 9.30 1.51 -16.42
N ALA A 106 8.11 0.99 -16.73
CA ALA A 106 7.82 0.44 -18.06
C ALA A 106 7.92 1.51 -19.15
N ARG A 107 7.40 2.72 -18.88
CA ARG A 107 7.52 3.88 -19.77
C ARG A 107 8.96 4.35 -19.96
N GLY A 108 9.74 4.48 -18.88
CA GLY A 108 11.14 4.91 -18.94
C GLY A 108 12.04 3.96 -19.72
N ILE A 109 11.80 2.65 -19.61
CA ILE A 109 12.50 1.62 -20.41
C ILE A 109 12.05 1.68 -21.87
N GLY A 110 10.74 1.80 -22.13
CA GLY A 110 10.18 1.89 -23.48
C GLY A 110 10.63 3.14 -24.24
N ASP A 111 10.70 4.28 -23.57
CA ASP A 111 11.12 5.55 -24.17
C ASP A 111 12.65 5.70 -24.26
N GLY A 112 13.41 5.21 -23.27
CA GLY A 112 14.88 5.32 -23.27
C GLY A 112 15.59 4.33 -24.22
N GLY A 113 15.04 3.13 -24.41
CA GLY A 113 15.61 2.12 -25.32
C GLY A 113 14.98 2.14 -26.72
N GLY A 114 13.66 2.29 -26.81
CA GLY A 114 12.91 2.18 -28.08
C GLY A 114 13.05 3.41 -28.98
N LYS A 115 12.91 4.62 -28.43
CA LYS A 115 12.97 5.86 -29.23
C LYS A 115 14.38 6.19 -29.69
N THR A 116 15.40 5.89 -28.89
CA THR A 116 16.81 6.10 -29.23
C THR A 116 17.26 5.15 -30.34
N ALA A 117 16.88 3.87 -30.28
CA ALA A 117 17.14 2.90 -31.33
C ALA A 117 16.34 3.19 -32.61
N GLN A 118 15.08 3.59 -32.50
CA GLN A 118 14.23 3.94 -33.65
C GLN A 118 14.68 5.25 -34.32
N GLY A 119 15.15 6.23 -33.54
CA GLY A 119 15.73 7.48 -34.03
C GLY A 119 17.09 7.27 -34.71
N ALA A 120 17.96 6.43 -34.14
CA ALA A 120 19.23 6.04 -34.77
C ALA A 120 19.01 5.23 -36.06
N GLY A 121 18.02 4.34 -36.07
CA GLY A 121 17.62 3.59 -37.27
C GLY A 121 17.08 4.47 -38.40
N LYS A 122 16.26 5.48 -38.06
CA LYS A 122 15.79 6.48 -39.04
C LYS A 122 16.95 7.33 -39.59
N GLN A 123 17.82 7.87 -38.73
CA GLN A 123 18.99 8.64 -39.19
C GLN A 123 19.98 7.80 -40.02
N GLY A 124 20.13 6.51 -39.70
CA GLY A 124 20.92 5.58 -40.49
C GLY A 124 20.31 5.32 -41.87
N GLY A 125 19.00 5.11 -41.94
CA GLY A 125 18.25 4.95 -43.19
C GLY A 125 18.31 6.21 -44.07
N ASP A 126 18.11 7.39 -43.49
CA ASP A 126 18.15 8.67 -44.20
C ASP A 126 19.54 8.96 -44.79
N LYS A 127 20.62 8.62 -44.07
CA LYS A 127 22.00 8.74 -44.58
C LYS A 127 22.34 7.78 -45.71
N VAL A 128 21.71 6.61 -45.75
CA VAL A 128 21.89 5.65 -46.84
C VAL A 128 21.08 6.08 -48.06
N GLN A 129 19.87 6.61 -47.84
CA GLN A 129 18.99 7.09 -48.89
C GLN A 129 19.47 8.40 -49.52
N SER A 130 20.14 9.29 -48.76
CA SER A 130 20.71 10.52 -49.31
C SER A 130 22.03 10.32 -50.09
N LYS A 131 22.56 9.09 -50.13
CA LYS A 131 23.84 8.75 -50.75
C LYS A 131 23.69 7.86 -51.99
N SER A 132 22.46 7.48 -52.32
CA SER A 132 22.06 6.79 -53.56
C SER A 132 21.37 7.76 -54.50
#